data_AF-A0A1M7QAZ9-F1
#
_entry.id   AF-A0A1M7QAZ9-F1
#
_cell.length_a   1.000
_cell.length_b   1.000
_cell.length_c   1.000
_cell.angle_alpha   90.00
_cell.angle_beta   90.00
_cell.angle_gamma   90.00
#
_symmetry.space_group_name_H-M   'P 1'
#
loop_
_entity.id
_entity.type
_entity.pdbx_description
1 polymer ?
#
loop_
_entity_poly.entity_id
_entity_poly.type
_entity_poly.pdbx_seq_one_letter_code
_entity_poly.pdbx_strand_id
1 'polypeptide(L)'
;APPSVAELAAYLEITEEEVIEGLVASNGYTAGSLDLPTGDDGADATEAGRSYAETLGDWDPAMELVEDFHALAPLLGRLDDRERLLLQMRFGQEMTQAEIGAELGYSQMHVSRLLSRIIAKLRSGMLTDR
;
A
#
# COMPACT_ATOMS: atom_id res chain seq x y z
N ALA A 1 47.12 6.94 -23.94
CA ALA A 1 45.93 7.81 -23.91
C ALA A 1 44.78 7.02 -24.52
N PRO A 2 43.52 7.24 -24.12
CA PRO A 2 42.40 6.71 -24.88
C PRO A 2 42.45 7.26 -26.33
N PRO A 3 42.05 6.47 -27.34
CA PRO A 3 42.01 6.93 -28.72
C PRO A 3 41.02 8.09 -28.89
N SER A 4 41.31 9.00 -29.80
CA SER A 4 40.45 10.13 -30.15
C SER A 4 39.29 9.70 -31.07
N VAL A 5 38.24 10.52 -31.14
CA VAL A 5 37.07 10.29 -32.02
C VAL A 5 37.50 10.13 -33.48
N ALA A 6 38.44 10.96 -33.95
CA ALA A 6 38.97 10.92 -35.31
C ALA A 6 39.76 9.64 -35.60
N GLU A 7 40.53 9.12 -34.64
CA GLU A 7 41.26 7.86 -34.78
C GLU A 7 40.31 6.65 -34.81
N LEU A 8 39.24 6.69 -34.03
CA LEU A 8 38.20 5.65 -34.03
C LEU A 8 37.40 5.66 -35.33
N ALA A 9 37.00 6.84 -35.82
CA ALA A 9 36.30 7.00 -37.09
C ALA A 9 37.12 6.46 -38.26
N ALA A 10 38.41 6.83 -38.32
CA ALA A 10 39.32 6.36 -39.35
C ALA A 10 39.57 4.84 -39.30
N TYR A 11 39.64 4.25 -38.10
CA TYR A 11 39.87 2.82 -37.93
C TYR A 11 38.62 1.97 -38.20
N LEU A 12 37.44 2.49 -37.86
CA LEU A 12 36.15 1.81 -38.01
C LEU A 12 35.46 2.08 -39.36
N GLU A 13 36.04 2.95 -40.20
CA GLU A 13 35.50 3.38 -41.49
C GLU A 13 34.08 3.98 -41.40
N ILE A 14 33.80 4.66 -40.28
CA ILE A 14 32.55 5.36 -40.01
C ILE A 14 32.81 6.85 -39.79
N THR A 15 31.76 7.65 -39.79
CA THR A 15 31.85 9.08 -39.51
C THR A 15 32.13 9.35 -38.04
N GLU A 16 32.73 10.50 -37.74
CA GLU A 16 32.93 10.96 -36.36
C GLU A 16 31.59 11.13 -35.61
N GLU A 17 30.52 11.50 -36.33
CA GLU A 17 29.16 11.58 -35.78
C GLU A 17 28.64 10.22 -35.32
N GLU A 18 28.82 9.16 -36.11
CA GLU A 18 28.45 7.79 -35.73
C GLU A 18 29.27 7.27 -34.53
N VAL A 19 30.54 7.66 -34.42
CA VAL A 19 31.37 7.36 -33.23
C VAL A 19 30.82 8.05 -31.99
N ILE A 20 30.45 9.33 -32.09
CA ILE A 20 29.87 10.09 -30.98
C ILE A 20 28.53 9.50 -30.56
N GLU A 21 27.66 9.18 -31.52
CA GLU A 21 26.37 8.53 -31.26
C GLU A 21 26.56 7.18 -30.57
N GLY A 22 27.50 6.35 -31.03
CA GLY A 22 27.84 5.08 -30.41
C GLY A 22 28.37 5.22 -28.98
N LEU A 23 29.18 6.25 -28.71
CA LEU A 23 29.66 6.55 -27.35
C LEU A 23 28.53 7.02 -26.42
N VAL A 24 27.59 7.83 -26.93
CA VAL A 24 26.39 8.25 -26.19
C VAL A 24 25.48 7.05 -25.92
N ALA A 25 25.21 6.22 -26.94
CA ALA A 25 24.42 5.01 -26.81
C ALA A 25 25.05 3.99 -25.85
N SER A 26 26.38 3.86 -25.86
CA SER A 26 27.13 3.02 -24.92
C SER A 26 27.00 3.50 -23.47
N ASN A 27 26.87 4.81 -23.25
CA ASN A 27 26.61 5.37 -21.92
C ASN A 27 25.14 5.27 -21.49
N GLY A 28 24.22 5.00 -22.44
CA GLY A 28 22.78 4.83 -22.20
C GLY A 28 22.40 3.56 -21.42
N TYR A 29 23.31 2.60 -21.26
CA TYR A 29 23.13 1.38 -20.44
C TYR A 29 23.60 1.55 -18.99
N THR A 30 23.85 2.78 -18.54
CA THR A 30 24.15 3.04 -17.13
C THR A 30 22.83 3.36 -16.43
N ALA A 31 22.34 2.45 -15.59
CA ALA A 31 21.18 2.74 -14.75
C ALA A 31 21.51 3.98 -13.88
N GLY A 32 20.87 5.11 -14.17
CA GLY A 32 21.01 6.32 -13.36
C GLY A 32 20.57 6.05 -11.93
N SER A 33 21.21 6.72 -10.96
CA SER A 33 20.81 6.60 -9.56
C SER A 33 19.35 7.06 -9.38
N LEU A 34 18.58 6.34 -8.57
CA LEU A 34 17.24 6.77 -8.17
C LEU A 34 17.25 8.07 -7.35
N ASP A 35 18.43 8.43 -6.80
CA ASP A 35 18.66 9.68 -6.06
C ASP A 35 18.92 10.89 -6.98
N LEU A 36 18.95 10.71 -8.31
CA LEU A 36 19.07 11.86 -9.20
C LEU A 36 17.80 12.73 -9.09
N PRO A 37 17.95 14.05 -8.87
CA PRO A 37 16.83 14.97 -8.89
C PRO A 37 16.18 14.95 -10.29
N THR A 38 14.89 14.63 -10.36
CA THR A 38 14.10 14.82 -11.58
C THR A 38 13.66 16.28 -11.63
N GLY A 39 14.28 17.06 -12.51
CA GLY A 39 13.87 18.41 -12.86
C GLY A 39 13.43 18.45 -14.33
N ASP A 40 12.29 19.08 -14.60
CA ASP A 40 11.90 19.48 -15.96
C ASP A 40 12.87 20.58 -16.43
N ASP A 41 13.36 20.52 -17.67
CA ASP A 41 14.40 21.40 -18.24
C ASP A 41 13.98 22.89 -18.38
N GLY A 42 12.98 23.35 -17.63
CA GLY A 42 12.38 24.67 -17.75
C GLY A 42 11.93 25.37 -16.46
N ALA A 43 12.18 24.83 -15.27
CA ALA A 43 11.85 25.50 -14.00
C ALA A 43 13.13 25.85 -13.21
N ASP A 44 13.17 27.08 -12.72
CA ASP A 44 14.28 27.70 -11.98
C ASP A 44 15.08 26.73 -11.11
N ALA A 45 16.41 26.75 -11.29
CA ALA A 45 17.42 25.93 -10.60
C ALA A 45 17.54 26.16 -9.08
N THR A 46 16.49 26.64 -8.42
CA THR A 46 16.43 26.93 -6.98
C THR A 46 15.63 25.92 -6.18
N GLU A 47 14.90 25.01 -6.82
CA GLU A 47 14.28 23.87 -6.14
C GLU A 47 15.01 22.61 -6.55
N ALA A 48 15.65 21.93 -5.59
CA ALA A 48 16.17 20.58 -5.80
C ALA A 48 14.98 19.71 -6.27
N GLY A 49 14.99 19.31 -7.54
CA GLY A 49 13.93 18.48 -8.12
C GLY A 49 13.75 17.20 -7.31
N ARG A 50 12.51 16.72 -7.18
CA ARG A 50 12.24 15.47 -6.45
C ARG A 50 12.98 14.33 -7.12
N SER A 51 13.62 13.45 -6.36
CA SER A 51 14.28 12.29 -6.94
C SER A 51 13.26 11.22 -7.37
N TYR A 52 13.64 10.32 -8.28
CA TYR A 52 12.79 9.18 -8.62
C TYR A 52 12.48 8.32 -7.39
N ALA A 53 13.43 8.18 -6.45
CA ALA A 53 13.23 7.48 -5.19
C ALA A 53 12.10 8.11 -4.34
N GLU A 54 11.99 9.44 -4.33
CA GLU A 54 10.94 10.16 -3.60
C GLU A 54 9.53 10.01 -4.22
N THR A 55 9.45 9.54 -5.47
CA THR A 55 8.17 9.22 -6.12
C THR A 55 7.75 7.77 -5.94
N LEU A 56 8.65 6.92 -5.44
CA LEU A 56 8.36 5.51 -5.22
C LEU A 56 7.52 5.33 -3.95
N GLY A 57 6.24 5.00 -4.15
CA GLY A 57 5.36 4.63 -3.04
C GLY A 57 5.78 3.32 -2.40
N ASP A 58 5.47 3.18 -1.11
CA ASP A 58 5.62 1.92 -0.38
C ASP A 58 4.25 1.25 -0.19
N TRP A 59 4.26 -0.01 0.21
CA TRP A 59 3.06 -0.72 0.64
C TRP A 59 2.47 -0.02 1.86
N ASP A 60 1.20 0.37 1.76
CA ASP A 60 0.43 0.85 2.90
C ASP A 60 -0.32 -0.33 3.54
N PRO A 61 0.09 -0.83 4.72
CA PRO A 61 -0.62 -1.91 5.40
C PRO A 61 -2.07 -1.55 5.74
N ALA A 62 -2.40 -0.25 5.82
CA ALA A 62 -3.78 0.20 6.06
C ALA A 62 -4.70 -0.07 4.85
N MET A 63 -4.16 -0.18 3.63
CA MET A 63 -4.96 -0.53 2.45
C MET A 63 -5.55 -1.94 2.53
N GLU A 64 -4.88 -2.88 3.20
CA GLU A 64 -5.44 -4.24 3.41
C GLU A 64 -6.73 -4.20 4.25
N LEU A 65 -6.77 -3.32 5.25
CA LEU A 65 -7.93 -3.19 6.14
C LEU A 65 -9.13 -2.50 5.46
N VAL A 66 -8.90 -1.73 4.39
CA VAL A 66 -9.98 -1.04 3.67
C VAL A 66 -10.98 -2.06 3.11
N GLU A 67 -10.50 -3.11 2.46
CA GLU A 67 -11.36 -4.17 1.92
C GLU A 67 -12.16 -4.86 3.03
N ASP A 68 -11.51 -5.19 4.14
CA ASP A 68 -12.14 -5.82 5.30
C ASP A 68 -13.25 -4.94 5.90
N PHE A 69 -13.00 -3.64 6.09
CA PHE A 69 -14.00 -2.71 6.61
C PHE A 69 -15.16 -2.50 5.63
N HIS A 70 -14.87 -2.40 4.33
CA HIS A 70 -15.90 -2.28 3.29
C HIS A 70 -16.82 -3.50 3.25
N ALA A 71 -16.28 -4.71 3.43
CA ALA A 71 -17.09 -5.93 3.51
C ALA A 71 -17.86 -6.04 4.84
N LEU A 72 -17.26 -5.63 5.95
CA LEU A 72 -17.85 -5.76 7.28
C LEU A 72 -18.98 -4.75 7.56
N ALA A 73 -18.85 -3.50 7.12
CA ALA A 73 -19.77 -2.41 7.47
C ALA A 73 -21.25 -2.70 7.11
N PRO A 74 -21.59 -3.21 5.90
CA PRO A 74 -22.96 -3.59 5.57
C PRO A 74 -23.51 -4.71 6.46
N LEU A 75 -22.65 -5.66 6.88
CA LEU A 75 -23.04 -6.78 7.74
C LEU A 75 -23.37 -6.31 9.15
N LEU A 76 -22.60 -5.36 9.69
CA LEU A 76 -22.92 -4.70 10.96
C LEU A 76 -24.26 -3.94 10.91
N GLY A 77 -24.59 -3.35 9.75
CA GLY A 77 -25.88 -2.70 9.51
C GLY A 77 -27.08 -3.64 9.56
N ARG A 78 -26.88 -4.95 9.31
CA ARG A 78 -27.93 -6.00 9.34
C ARG A 78 -28.10 -6.66 10.71
N LEU A 79 -27.27 -6.32 11.70
CA LEU A 79 -27.40 -6.82 13.06
C LEU A 79 -28.62 -6.19 13.74
N ASP A 80 -29.30 -6.98 14.56
CA ASP A 80 -30.36 -6.45 15.43
C ASP A 80 -29.78 -5.61 16.58
N ASP A 81 -30.63 -4.87 17.28
CA ASP A 81 -30.22 -3.95 18.34
C ASP A 81 -29.48 -4.67 19.48
N ARG A 82 -29.86 -5.92 19.77
CA ARG A 82 -29.25 -6.70 20.85
C ARG A 82 -27.88 -7.23 20.45
N GLU A 83 -27.73 -7.69 19.21
CA GLU A 83 -26.45 -8.09 18.62
C GLU A 83 -25.48 -6.89 18.60
N ARG A 84 -25.96 -5.72 18.16
CA ARG A 84 -25.16 -4.49 18.14
C ARG A 84 -24.75 -4.05 19.54
N LEU A 85 -25.67 -4.11 20.51
CA LEU A 85 -25.37 -3.78 21.91
C LEU A 85 -24.29 -4.71 22.48
N LEU A 86 -24.39 -6.03 22.25
CA LEU A 86 -23.39 -6.99 22.71
C LEU A 86 -22.00 -6.71 22.12
N LEU A 87 -21.92 -6.37 20.83
CA LEU A 87 -20.65 -5.97 20.20
C LEU A 87 -20.13 -4.65 20.75
N GLN A 88 -20.99 -3.65 20.94
CA GLN A 88 -20.62 -2.36 21.52
C GLN A 88 -20.04 -2.53 22.93
N MET A 89 -20.69 -3.32 23.79
CA MET A 89 -20.18 -3.58 25.14
C MET A 89 -18.85 -4.34 25.10
N ARG A 90 -18.73 -5.37 24.24
CA ARG A 90 -17.52 -6.20 24.20
C ARG A 90 -16.32 -5.50 23.57
N PHE A 91 -16.52 -4.84 22.42
CA PHE A 91 -15.43 -4.32 21.58
C PHE A 91 -15.35 -2.80 21.56
N GLY A 92 -16.44 -2.08 21.86
CA GLY A 92 -16.44 -0.62 21.96
C GLY A 92 -16.18 -0.11 23.38
N GLN A 93 -16.67 -0.82 24.40
CA GLN A 93 -16.48 -0.50 25.82
C GLN A 93 -15.50 -1.44 26.52
N GLU A 94 -14.94 -2.40 25.80
CA GLU A 94 -13.98 -3.40 26.28
C GLU A 94 -14.44 -4.29 27.45
N MET A 95 -15.74 -4.29 27.78
CA MET A 95 -16.30 -5.07 28.90
C MET A 95 -16.08 -6.57 28.71
N THR A 96 -15.67 -7.26 29.77
CA THR A 96 -15.58 -8.72 29.80
C THR A 96 -16.95 -9.36 29.66
N GLN A 97 -16.99 -10.61 29.21
CA GLN A 97 -18.25 -11.37 29.09
C GLN A 97 -18.97 -11.54 30.44
N ALA A 98 -18.22 -11.53 31.55
CA ALA A 98 -18.78 -11.58 32.89
C ALA A 98 -19.45 -10.26 33.28
N GLU A 99 -18.81 -9.12 32.99
CA GLU A 99 -19.39 -7.79 33.23
C GLU A 99 -20.63 -7.56 32.37
N ILE A 100 -20.58 -7.94 31.09
CA ILE A 100 -21.76 -7.90 30.20
C ILE A 100 -22.88 -8.79 30.74
N GLY A 101 -22.53 -9.96 31.27
CA GLY A 101 -23.48 -10.87 31.89
C GLY A 101 -24.15 -10.24 33.11
N ALA A 102 -23.37 -9.61 33.99
CA ALA A 102 -23.89 -8.90 35.16
C ALA A 102 -24.83 -7.76 34.77
N GLU A 103 -24.47 -6.96 33.76
CA GLU A 103 -25.26 -5.83 33.27
C GLU A 103 -26.60 -6.27 32.64
N LEU A 104 -26.57 -7.36 31.85
CA LEU A 104 -27.74 -7.83 31.08
C LEU A 104 -28.54 -8.94 31.78
N GLY A 105 -28.17 -9.36 32.99
CA GLY A 105 -28.81 -10.45 33.71
C GLY A 105 -28.59 -11.84 33.10
N TYR A 106 -27.45 -12.05 32.43
CA TYR A 106 -27.05 -13.32 31.84
C TYR A 106 -25.80 -13.91 32.49
N SER A 107 -25.61 -15.22 32.37
CA SER A 107 -24.33 -15.82 32.70
C SER A 107 -23.27 -15.46 31.66
N GLN A 108 -22.01 -15.38 32.08
CA GLN A 108 -20.86 -15.20 31.18
C GLN A 108 -20.87 -16.21 30.03
N MET A 109 -21.23 -17.47 30.29
CA MET A 109 -21.34 -18.52 29.28
C MET A 109 -22.44 -18.24 28.25
N HIS A 110 -23.57 -17.67 28.67
CA HIS A 110 -24.62 -17.27 27.74
C HIS A 110 -24.13 -16.11 26.85
N VAL A 111 -23.50 -15.09 27.43
CA VAL A 111 -22.90 -13.99 26.67
C VAL A 111 -21.87 -14.51 25.67
N SER A 112 -21.00 -15.43 26.09
CA SER A 112 -20.02 -16.08 25.20
C SER A 112 -20.68 -16.74 23.99
N ARG A 113 -21.72 -17.55 24.21
CA ARG A 113 -22.47 -18.20 23.12
C ARG A 113 -23.15 -17.20 22.18
N LEU A 114 -23.61 -16.07 22.70
CA LEU A 114 -24.21 -15.02 21.88
C LEU A 114 -23.17 -14.35 20.99
N LEU A 115 -22.06 -13.89 21.58
CA LEU A 115 -20.97 -13.28 20.83
C LEU A 115 -20.40 -14.23 19.77
N SER A 116 -20.18 -15.50 20.10
CA SER A 116 -19.71 -16.49 19.14
C SER A 116 -20.66 -16.67 17.95
N ARG A 117 -21.99 -16.66 18.17
CA ARG A 117 -22.97 -16.72 17.09
C ARG A 117 -22.93 -15.47 16.21
N ILE A 118 -22.84 -14.28 16.81
CA ILE A 118 -22.76 -13.01 16.08
C ILE A 118 -21.49 -12.98 15.21
N ILE A 119 -20.34 -13.34 15.78
CA ILE A 119 -19.06 -13.38 15.07
C ILE A 119 -19.09 -14.41 13.94
N ALA A 120 -19.68 -15.58 14.15
CA ALA A 120 -19.85 -16.59 13.11
C ALA A 120 -20.75 -16.09 11.96
N LYS A 121 -21.84 -15.39 12.28
CA LYS A 121 -22.73 -14.74 11.29
C LYS A 121 -21.98 -13.70 10.46
N LEU A 122 -21.21 -12.82 11.10
CA LEU A 122 -20.41 -11.80 10.40
C LEU A 122 -19.35 -12.46 9.50
N ARG A 123 -18.59 -13.43 10.02
CA ARG A 123 -17.59 -14.17 9.24
C ARG A 123 -18.20 -14.87 8.03
N SER A 124 -19.34 -15.53 8.21
CA SER A 124 -20.07 -16.17 7.10
C SER A 124 -20.49 -15.16 6.04
N GLY A 125 -20.96 -13.98 6.46
CA GLY A 125 -21.32 -12.91 5.53
C GLY A 125 -20.13 -12.44 4.69
N MET A 126 -18.97 -12.22 5.32
CA MET A 126 -17.75 -11.79 4.63
C MET A 126 -17.23 -12.83 3.62
N LEU A 127 -17.46 -14.13 3.87
CA LEU A 127 -17.07 -15.22 2.96
C LEU A 127 -18.04 -15.43 1.79
N THR A 128 -19.27 -14.91 1.88
CA THR A 128 -20.32 -15.13 0.86
C THR A 128 -20.33 -14.03 -0.20
N ASP A 129 -19.77 -12.85 0.09
CA ASP A 129 -19.69 -11.68 -0.81
C ASP A 129 -18.43 -11.69 -1.70
N ARG A 130 -17.86 -12.87 -1.96
CA ARG A 130 -16.64 -13.06 -2.76
C ARG A 130 -16.93 -13.75 -4.09
#